data_AF-A0A2T6BG09-F1
#
_entry.id   AF-A0A2T6BG09-F1
#
_cell.length_a   1.000
_cell.length_b   1.000
_cell.length_c   1.000
_cell.angle_alpha   90.00
_cell.angle_beta   90.00
_cell.angle_gamma   90.00
#
_symmetry.space_group_name_H-M   'P 1'
#
loop_
_entity.id
_entity.type
_entity.pdbx_description
1 polymer ?
#
loop_
_entity_poly.entity_id
_entity_poly.type
_entity_poly.pdbx_seq_one_letter_code
_entity_poly.pdbx_strand_id
1 'polypeptide(L)' 'MSVTLSDYKKPNTEGSLVHYKPQYENFIGGEWVAPLGGEYFDNPSPVDGKVFTRVPR' A
#
# COMPACT_ATOMS: atom_id res chain seq x y z
N MET A 1 29.47 12.99 14.79
CA MET A 1 29.13 11.66 14.25
C MET A 1 27.95 11.85 13.31
N SER A 2 28.18 11.67 12.02
CA SER A 2 27.11 11.74 11.01
C SER A 2 26.54 10.33 10.88
N VAL A 3 25.28 10.13 11.25
CA VAL A 3 24.59 8.88 10.93
C VAL A 3 24.18 8.97 9.47
N THR A 4 24.85 8.23 8.58
CA THR A 4 24.33 7.97 7.24
C THR A 4 23.11 7.09 7.39
N LEU A 5 21.92 7.71 7.36
CA LEU A 5 20.67 6.99 7.17
C LEU A 5 20.77 6.26 5.83
N SER A 6 20.67 4.93 5.85
CA SER A 6 20.54 4.12 4.65
C SER A 6 19.40 4.68 3.80
N ASP A 7 19.64 4.96 2.51
CA ASP A 7 18.61 5.49 1.61
C ASP A 7 17.36 4.59 1.65
N TYR A 8 16.23 5.14 2.09
CA TYR A 8 14.97 4.41 2.13
C TYR A 8 14.46 4.25 0.70
N LYS A 9 14.57 3.03 0.15
CA LYS A 9 14.10 2.74 -1.20
C LYS A 9 12.58 2.75 -1.27
N LYS A 10 12.06 3.36 -2.33
CA LYS A 10 10.63 3.46 -2.62
C LYS A 10 9.94 2.09 -2.43
N PRO A 11 8.80 2.02 -1.73
CA PRO A 11 8.00 0.80 -1.63
C PRO A 11 7.75 0.13 -2.98
N ASN A 12 7.66 -1.20 -3.00
CA ASN A 12 7.42 -2.02 -4.20
C ASN A 12 8.53 -1.94 -5.27
N THR A 13 9.76 -1.57 -4.89
CA THR A 13 10.93 -1.59 -5.78
C THR A 13 12.03 -2.51 -5.24
N GLU A 14 13.02 -2.83 -6.07
CA GLU A 14 14.10 -3.74 -5.71
C GLU A 14 14.95 -3.22 -4.54
N GLY A 15 15.02 -4.02 -3.47
CA GLY A 15 15.72 -3.68 -2.23
C GLY A 15 14.93 -2.71 -1.33
N SER A 16 13.63 -2.52 -1.58
CA SER A 16 12.76 -1.87 -0.60
C SER A 16 12.55 -2.78 0.61
N LEU A 17 12.44 -2.15 1.78
CA LEU A 17 12.12 -2.85 3.02
C LEU A 17 10.64 -3.23 3.11
N VAL A 18 9.79 -2.65 2.25
CA VAL A 18 8.34 -2.85 2.30
C VAL A 18 7.76 -3.14 0.92
N HIS A 19 6.82 -4.08 0.90
CA HIS A 19 6.05 -4.46 -0.27
C HIS A 19 4.56 -4.48 0.10
N TYR A 20 3.80 -3.57 -0.49
CA TYR A 20 2.35 -3.48 -0.33
C TYR A 20 1.63 -4.43 -1.30
N LYS A 21 0.46 -4.91 -0.90
CA LYS A 21 -0.41 -5.68 -1.79
C LYS A 21 -1.06 -4.75 -2.82
N PRO A 22 -1.35 -5.25 -4.04
CA PRO A 22 -2.03 -4.45 -5.07
C PRO A 22 -3.48 -4.12 -4.70
N GLN A 23 -4.11 -4.90 -3.82
CA GLN A 23 -5.44 -4.67 -3.30
C GLN A 23 -5.53 -5.17 -1.86
N TYR A 24 -6.34 -4.50 -1.05
CA TYR A 24 -6.75 -4.92 0.29
C TYR A 24 -8.26 -5.04 0.39
N GLU A 25 -8.69 -5.83 1.36
CA GLU A 25 -10.08 -6.09 1.70
C GLU A 25 -10.43 -5.36 3.02
N ASN A 26 -11.70 -5.34 3.41
CA ASN A 26 -12.07 -4.91 4.77
C ASN A 26 -11.63 -5.95 5.78
N PHE A 27 -11.19 -5.55 6.97
CA PHE A 27 -10.91 -6.49 8.05
C PHE A 27 -12.00 -6.43 9.12
N ILE A 28 -12.91 -7.40 9.11
CA ILE A 28 -14.12 -7.42 9.94
C ILE A 28 -14.21 -8.76 10.64
N GLY A 29 -14.35 -8.75 11.98
CA GLY A 29 -14.52 -9.99 12.76
C GLY A 29 -13.32 -10.93 12.74
N GLY A 30 -12.12 -10.47 12.35
CA GLY A 30 -10.93 -11.32 12.22
C GLY A 30 -10.70 -11.86 10.81
N GLU A 31 -11.55 -11.51 9.85
CA GLU A 31 -11.47 -11.99 8.47
C GLU A 31 -11.31 -10.83 7.48
N TRP A 32 -10.70 -11.13 6.33
CA TRP A 32 -10.60 -10.22 5.19
C TRP A 32 -11.80 -10.41 4.28
N VAL A 33 -12.64 -9.40 4.15
CA VAL A 33 -13.94 -9.46 3.49
C VAL A 33 -14.05 -8.35 2.43
N ALA A 34 -14.53 -8.71 1.24
CA ALA A 34 -14.81 -7.74 0.17
C ALA A 34 -15.88 -6.72 0.58
N PRO A 35 -15.85 -5.49 0.04
CA PRO A 35 -16.94 -4.53 0.23
C PRO A 35 -18.24 -5.09 -0.32
N LEU A 36 -19.34 -4.85 0.38
CA LEU A 36 -20.66 -5.32 -0.02
C LEU A 36 -21.06 -4.84 -1.43
N GLY A 37 -20.68 -3.61 -1.79
CA GLY A 37 -20.92 -3.04 -3.12
C GLY A 37 -19.93 -3.49 -4.19
N GLY A 38 -18.89 -4.24 -3.84
CA GLY A 38 -17.82 -4.64 -4.75
C GLY A 38 -16.94 -3.48 -5.25
N GLU A 39 -17.11 -2.28 -4.69
CA GLU A 39 -16.41 -1.07 -5.13
C GLU A 39 -15.06 -0.92 -4.43
N TYR A 40 -14.03 -0.60 -5.23
CA TYR A 40 -12.70 -0.27 -4.74
C TYR A 40 -12.25 1.01 -5.41
N PHE A 41 -11.44 1.79 -4.70
CA PHE A 41 -10.80 2.97 -5.25
C PHE A 41 -9.29 2.83 -5.25
N ASP A 42 -8.68 3.52 -6.21
CA ASP A 42 -7.23 3.58 -6.35
C ASP A 42 -6.65 4.48 -5.27
N ASN A 43 -5.58 4.03 -4.61
CA ASN A 43 -4.84 4.81 -3.63
C ASN A 43 -3.52 5.30 -4.25
N PRO A 44 -3.51 6.48 -4.90
CA PRO A 44 -2.29 7.06 -5.45
C PRO A 44 -1.36 7.53 -4.34
N SER A 45 -0.06 7.30 -4.54
CA SER A 45 0.99 7.84 -3.69
C SER A 45 0.98 9.37 -3.75
N PRO A 46 1.02 10.10 -2.61
CA PRO A 46 1.13 11.55 -2.63
C PRO A 46 2.51 12.05 -3.12
N VAL A 47 3.50 11.16 -3.24
CA VAL A 47 4.87 11.50 -3.68
C VAL A 47 4.95 11.65 -5.20
N ASP A 48 4.24 10.80 -5.94
CA ASP A 48 4.38 10.72 -7.40
C ASP A 48 3.06 10.45 -8.15
N GLY A 49 1.93 10.43 -7.43
CA GLY A 49 0.60 10.21 -8.00
C GLY A 49 0.34 8.80 -8.52
N LYS A 50 1.32 7.89 -8.44
CA LYS A 50 1.18 6.52 -8.96
C LYS A 50 0.37 5.67 -8.02
N VAL A 51 -0.60 4.95 -8.55
CA VAL A 51 -1.40 3.96 -7.81
C VAL A 51 -0.48 2.82 -7.40
N PHE A 52 -0.41 2.57 -6.09
CA PHE A 52 0.38 1.46 -5.53
C PHE A 52 -0.50 0.38 -4.88
N THR A 53 -1.76 0.70 -4.59
CA THR A 53 -2.74 -0.25 -4.04
C THR A 53 -4.17 0.23 -4.31
N ARG A 54 -5.15 -0.67 -4.13
CA ARG A 54 -6.58 -0.40 -4.17
C ARG A 54 -7.21 -0.82 -2.85
N VAL A 55 -8.19 -0.06 -2.37
CA VAL A 55 -8.87 -0.34 -1.09
C VAL A 55 -10.39 -0.19 -1.25
N PRO A 56 -11.19 -0.85 -0.38
CA PRO A 56 -12.65 -0.83 -0.46
C PRO A 56 -13.21 0.59 -0.33
N ARG A 57 -14.33 0.88 -1.02
CA ARG A 57 -15.06 2.15 -0.95
C ARG A 57 -16.41 2.01 -0.24
#